data_AF-A0A8J5IGG5-F1
#
_entry.id   AF-A0A8J5IGG5-F1
#
_cell.length_a   1.000
_cell.length_b   1.000
_cell.length_c   1.000
_cell.angle_alpha   90.00
_cell.angle_beta   90.00
_cell.angle_gamma   90.00
#
_symmetry.space_group_name_H-M   'P 1'
#
loop_
_entity.id
_entity.type
_entity.pdbx_description
1 polymer ?
#
loop_
_entity_poly.entity_id
_entity_poly.type
_entity_poly.pdbx_seq_one_letter_code
_entity_poly.pdbx_strand_id
1 'polypeptide(L)'
;CIPDGETRDTSTCINQDIICDVSNCLVGPGCGNRMKQQFHLDLITTSVGLGVVCNTTIPKYAFIIEYVGEVLLRSDAVRLLDQRYQVQLRAQTT
;
A
#
# COMPACT_ATOMS: atom_id res chain seq x y z
N CYS A 1 17.37 -6.08 5.68
CA CYS A 1 16.26 -5.94 4.71
C CYS A 1 15.20 -6.98 5.04
N ILE A 2 13.93 -6.72 4.76
CA ILE A 2 12.86 -7.73 4.94
C ILE A 2 13.00 -8.76 3.81
N PRO A 3 13.14 -10.07 4.07
CA PRO A 3 13.09 -11.11 3.04
C PRO A 3 11.73 -11.16 2.33
N ASP A 4 11.67 -11.62 1.08
CA ASP A 4 10.38 -11.74 0.37
C ASP A 4 9.46 -12.76 1.06
N GLY A 5 8.18 -12.42 1.21
CA GLY A 5 7.19 -13.22 1.92
C GLY A 5 7.19 -13.12 3.46
N GLU A 6 8.11 -12.36 4.07
CA GLU A 6 8.09 -12.11 5.51
C GLU A 6 7.39 -10.80 5.89
N THR A 7 6.92 -10.72 7.14
CA THR A 7 6.24 -9.53 7.67
C THR A 7 7.23 -8.55 8.29
N ARG A 8 6.78 -7.30 8.47
CA ARG A 8 7.58 -6.25 9.11
C ARG A 8 7.88 -6.53 10.59
N ASP A 9 7.05 -7.31 11.27
CA ASP A 9 7.03 -7.45 12.73
C ASP A 9 8.30 -8.12 13.30
N THR A 10 8.93 -9.01 12.55
CA THR A 10 10.11 -9.78 12.98
C THR A 10 11.42 -9.25 12.38
N SER A 11 11.36 -8.23 11.53
CA SER A 11 12.50 -7.81 10.72
C SER A 11 13.30 -6.68 11.38
N THR A 12 14.63 -6.79 11.36
CA THR A 12 15.58 -5.73 11.76
C THR A 12 15.96 -4.78 10.62
N CYS A 13 15.16 -4.74 9.55
CA CYS A 13 15.41 -3.88 8.40
C CYS A 13 15.33 -2.40 8.75
N ILE A 14 16.47 -1.70 8.67
CA ILE A 14 16.55 -0.25 8.88
C ILE A 14 15.60 0.56 7.97
N ASN A 15 15.34 0.07 6.76
CA ASN A 15 14.46 0.74 5.79
C ASN A 15 12.98 0.34 5.95
N GLN A 16 12.53 -0.22 7.06
CA GLN A 16 11.14 -0.70 7.21
C GLN A 16 10.05 0.34 6.86
N ASP A 17 10.34 1.63 7.01
CA ASP A 17 9.41 2.74 6.72
C ASP A 17 9.63 3.37 5.33
N ILE A 18 10.65 2.94 4.58
CA ILE A 18 10.98 3.45 3.24
C ILE A 18 11.04 2.28 2.25
N ILE A 19 10.31 2.36 1.14
CA ILE A 19 10.31 1.29 0.13
C ILE A 19 11.73 1.09 -0.42
N CYS A 20 12.22 -0.15 -0.40
CA CYS A 20 13.52 -0.49 -0.95
C CYS A 20 13.47 -0.55 -2.48
N ASP A 21 14.36 0.16 -3.14
CA ASP A 21 14.57 0.02 -4.57
C ASP A 21 15.41 -1.23 -4.90
N VAL A 22 15.03 -1.96 -5.95
CA VAL A 22 15.67 -3.23 -6.32
C VAL A 22 17.09 -3.04 -6.84
N SER A 23 17.38 -1.91 -7.47
CA SER A 23 18.69 -1.65 -8.06
C SER A 23 19.74 -1.30 -7.00
N ASN A 24 19.30 -0.82 -5.83
CA ASN A 24 20.17 -0.30 -4.77
C ASN A 24 20.12 -1.12 -3.47
N CYS A 25 19.19 -2.07 -3.33
CA CYS A 25 19.13 -2.92 -2.16
C CYS A 25 20.17 -4.06 -2.25
N LEU A 26 20.98 -4.25 -1.21
CA LEU A 26 21.97 -5.33 -1.13
C LEU A 26 21.36 -6.74 -1.27
N VAL A 27 20.08 -6.91 -0.88
CA VAL A 27 19.34 -8.18 -1.02
C VAL A 27 18.70 -8.32 -2.41
N GLY A 28 18.73 -7.24 -3.21
CA GLY A 28 18.27 -7.23 -4.59
C GLY A 28 16.80 -7.65 -4.73
N PRO A 29 16.47 -8.50 -5.71
CA PRO A 29 15.10 -8.97 -5.96
C PRO A 29 14.44 -9.68 -4.78
N GLY A 30 15.22 -10.28 -3.87
CA GLY A 30 14.74 -11.00 -2.69
C GLY A 30 14.31 -10.10 -1.53
N CYS A 31 14.38 -8.78 -1.68
CA CYS A 31 13.86 -7.84 -0.68
C CYS A 31 12.32 -7.77 -0.75
N GLY A 32 11.65 -8.19 0.32
CA GLY A 32 10.20 -8.09 0.52
C GLY A 32 9.71 -6.70 0.91
N ASN A 33 10.60 -5.77 1.29
CA ASN A 33 10.25 -4.38 1.60
C ASN A 33 9.99 -3.54 0.34
N ARG A 34 9.10 -4.02 -0.52
CA ARG A 34 8.81 -3.45 -1.84
C ARG A 34 7.32 -3.17 -2.05
N MET A 35 6.52 -3.29 -0.98
CA MET A 35 5.06 -3.13 -0.99
C MET A 35 4.39 -3.91 -2.15
N LYS A 36 4.85 -5.15 -2.39
CA LYS A 36 4.23 -6.02 -3.38
C LYS A 36 2.89 -6.52 -2.85
N GLN A 37 1.85 -6.49 -3.68
CA GLN A 37 0.59 -7.16 -3.37
C GLN A 37 0.84 -8.69 -3.36
N GLN A 38 0.50 -9.33 -2.24
CA GLN A 38 0.68 -10.78 -2.05
C GLN A 38 -0.64 -11.53 -1.85
N PHE A 39 -1.74 -10.81 -1.61
CA PHE A 39 -3.05 -11.38 -1.31
C PHE A 39 -3.95 -11.36 -2.53
N HIS A 40 -4.68 -12.46 -2.71
CA HIS A 40 -5.82 -12.49 -3.62
C HIS A 40 -6.99 -11.75 -2.97
N LEU A 41 -7.49 -10.74 -3.67
CA LEU A 41 -8.56 -9.87 -3.21
C LEU A 41 -9.70 -9.92 -4.22
N ASP A 42 -10.90 -10.20 -3.74
CA ASP A 42 -12.12 -10.23 -4.52
C ASP A 42 -13.03 -9.05 -4.19
N LEU A 43 -13.85 -8.67 -5.16
CA LEU A 43 -14.90 -7.67 -4.97
C LEU A 43 -16.25 -8.34 -4.79
N ILE A 44 -16.97 -7.94 -3.74
CA ILE A 44 -18.33 -8.40 -3.47
C ILE A 44 -19.30 -7.23 -3.35
N THR A 45 -20.57 -7.49 -3.61
CA THR A 45 -21.65 -6.56 -3.30
C THR A 45 -22.02 -6.65 -1.83
N THR A 46 -22.16 -5.50 -1.19
CA THR A 46 -22.60 -5.33 0.19
C THR A 46 -23.85 -4.46 0.23
N SER A 47 -24.48 -4.31 1.40
CA SER A 47 -25.66 -3.44 1.57
C SER A 47 -25.39 -1.95 1.31
N VAL A 48 -24.11 -1.54 1.28
CA VAL A 48 -23.70 -0.13 1.11
C VAL A 48 -22.83 0.12 -0.13
N GLY A 49 -22.69 -0.87 -1.02
CA GLY A 49 -21.86 -0.76 -2.23
C GLY A 49 -20.92 -1.94 -2.40
N LEU A 50 -19.73 -1.71 -2.94
CA LEU A 50 -18.70 -2.74 -3.12
C LEU A 50 -17.80 -2.87 -1.90
N GLY A 51 -17.50 -4.10 -1.51
CA GLY A 51 -16.52 -4.45 -0.49
C GLY A 51 -15.38 -5.27 -1.08
N VAL A 52 -14.20 -5.17 -0.47
CA VAL A 52 -13.05 -6.01 -0.80
C VAL A 52 -12.95 -7.12 0.25
N VAL A 53 -12.81 -8.37 -0.19
CA VAL A 53 -12.65 -9.53 0.68
C VAL A 53 -11.40 -10.32 0.33
N CYS A 54 -10.89 -11.07 1.29
CA CYS A 54 -9.80 -12.01 1.12
C CYS A 54 -10.20 -13.34 1.75
N ASN A 55 -9.95 -14.44 1.05
CA ASN A 55 -10.26 -15.80 1.52
C ASN A 55 -9.11 -16.43 2.33
N THR A 56 -7.99 -15.73 2.50
CA THR A 56 -6.84 -16.17 3.27
C THR A 56 -6.63 -15.32 4.52
N THR A 57 -6.07 -15.92 5.58
CA THR A 57 -5.66 -15.19 6.78
C THR A 57 -4.55 -14.20 6.42
N ILE A 58 -4.78 -12.92 6.72
CA ILE A 58 -3.79 -11.85 6.55
C ILE A 58 -3.03 -11.67 7.88
N PRO A 59 -1.70 -11.90 7.93
CA PRO A 59 -0.92 -11.64 9.12
C PRO A 59 -0.94 -10.16 9.53
N LYS A 60 -0.76 -9.91 10.82
CA LYS A 60 -0.63 -8.54 11.34
C LYS A 60 0.55 -7.83 10.65
N TYR A 61 0.37 -6.54 10.35
CA TYR A 61 1.37 -5.68 9.69
C TYR A 61 1.74 -6.07 8.25
N ALA A 62 1.00 -6.98 7.63
CA ALA A 62 1.14 -7.25 6.21
C ALA A 62 0.65 -6.06 5.37
N PHE A 63 1.35 -5.78 4.28
CA PHE A 63 0.88 -4.84 3.25
C PHE A 63 -0.26 -5.49 2.45
N ILE A 64 -1.42 -4.83 2.36
CA ILE A 64 -2.61 -5.38 1.70
C ILE A 64 -2.70 -4.89 0.25
N ILE A 65 -2.94 -3.59 0.08
CA ILE A 65 -3.10 -2.93 -1.22
C ILE A 65 -2.80 -1.43 -1.09
N GLU A 66 -2.42 -0.80 -2.19
CA GLU A 66 -2.21 0.64 -2.30
C GLU A 66 -3.48 1.35 -2.79
N TYR A 67 -3.74 2.56 -2.26
CA TYR A 67 -4.74 3.45 -2.82
C TYR A 67 -4.16 4.17 -4.04
N VAL A 68 -4.43 3.63 -5.23
CA VAL A 68 -3.95 4.19 -6.51
C VAL A 68 -5.06 4.98 -7.19
N GLY A 69 -4.72 6.15 -7.72
CA GLY A 69 -5.64 7.02 -8.45
C GLY A 69 -4.93 8.21 -9.07
N GLU A 70 -5.72 9.17 -9.55
CA GLU A 70 -5.19 10.42 -10.10
C GLU A 70 -4.62 11.32 -8.98
N VAL A 71 -3.41 11.83 -9.18
CA VAL A 71 -2.78 12.78 -8.25
C VAL A 71 -3.17 14.19 -8.67
N LEU A 72 -3.94 14.86 -7.82
CA LEU A 72 -4.43 16.21 -8.08
C LEU A 72 -3.82 17.23 -7.11
N LEU A 73 -3.57 18.43 -7.63
CA LEU A 73 -3.35 19.59 -6.77
C LEU A 73 -4.66 19.97 -6.08
N ARG A 74 -4.55 20.57 -4.89
CA ARG A 74 -5.72 20.93 -4.08
C ARG A 74 -6.74 21.78 -4.85
N SER A 75 -6.29 22.70 -5.70
CA SER A 75 -7.16 23.54 -6.52
C SER A 75 -8.04 22.76 -7.48
N ASP A 76 -7.55 21.63 -7.99
CA ASP A 76 -8.28 20.81 -8.96
C ASP A 76 -9.15 19.78 -8.24
N ALA A 77 -8.66 19.21 -7.14
CA ALA A 77 -9.41 18.25 -6.32
C ALA A 77 -10.76 18.82 -5.81
N VAL A 78 -10.78 20.10 -5.40
CA VAL A 78 -12.02 20.76 -4.90
C VAL A 78 -13.02 21.11 -6.01
N ARG A 79 -12.60 21.06 -7.29
CA ARG A 79 -13.46 21.34 -8.44
C ARG A 79 -14.18 20.10 -8.97
N LEU A 80 -13.83 18.91 -8.49
CA LEU A 80 -14.48 17.67 -8.88
C LEU A 80 -15.92 17.61 -8.35
N LEU A 81 -16.83 17.15 -9.21
CA LEU A 81 -18.25 16.96 -8.90
C LEU A 81 -18.49 15.85 -7.87
N ASP A 82 -17.68 14.79 -7.93
CA ASP A 82 -17.70 13.68 -6.96
C ASP A 82 -16.35 13.63 -6.22
N GLN A 83 -16.42 13.73 -4.90
CA GLN A 83 -15.26 13.77 -4.02
C GLN A 83 -15.20 12.55 -3.08
N ARG A 84 -16.09 11.56 -3.26
CA ARG A 84 -16.19 10.38 -2.38
C ARG A 84 -14.96 9.48 -2.42
N TYR A 85 -14.18 9.55 -3.49
CA TYR A 85 -12.99 8.72 -3.73
C TYR A 85 -11.74 9.60 -3.77
N GLN A 86 -11.56 10.44 -2.75
CA GLN A 86 -10.37 11.27 -2.60
C GLN A 86 -9.68 11.00 -1.26
N VAL A 87 -8.35 10.91 -1.30
CA VAL A 87 -7.50 10.83 -0.13
C VAL A 87 -6.57 12.03 -0.12
N GLN A 88 -6.54 12.78 0.99
CA GLN A 88 -5.65 13.91 1.13
C GLN A 88 -4.24 13.44 1.52
N LEU A 89 -3.27 13.69 0.66
CA LEU A 89 -1.85 13.56 0.98
C LEU A 89 -1.33 14.89 1.55
N ARG A 90 -0.63 14.84 2.68
CA ARG A 90 0.07 15.99 3.26
C ARG A 90 1.57 15.73 3.20
N ALA A 91 2.29 16.53 2.44
CA ALA A 91 3.74 16.54 2.52
C ALA A 91 4.16 17.12 3.87
N GLN A 92 5.12 16.49 4.54
CA GLN A 92 5.83 17.16 5.62
C GLN A 92 6.69 18.26 4.98
N THR A 93 6.42 19.51 5.34
CA THR A 93 7.33 20.61 5.05
C THR A 93 8.48 20.54 6.05
N THR A 94 9.66 20.19 5.58
CA THR A 94 10.95 20.40 6.29
C THR A 94 11.26 21.88 6.40
#